data_AF-A0A7C1JA14-F1
#
_entry.id   AF-A0A7C1JA14-F1
#
_cell.length_a   1.000
_cell.length_b   1.000
_cell.length_c   1.000
_cell.angle_alpha   90.00
_cell.angle_beta   90.00
_cell.angle_gamma   90.00
#
_symmetry.space_group_name_H-M   'P 1'
#
loop_
_entity.id
_entity.type
_entity.pdbx_description
1 polymer ?
#
loop_
_entity_poly.entity_id
_entity_poly.type
_entity_poly.pdbx_seq_one_letter_code
_entity_poly.pdbx_strand_id
1 'polypeptide(L)' 'MEITIDKNELYSLIKKAVREVLHEETLELFLKSIPMVSKEEMEDIKKLYGKPSSDKEVAYSETVEI' A
#
# COMPACT_ATOMS: atom_id res chain seq x y z
N MET A 1 -10.77 -36.10 -17.09
CA MET A 1 -10.78 -34.73 -17.65
C MET A 1 -9.36 -34.24 -17.58
N GLU A 2 -8.67 -34.19 -18.71
CA GLU A 2 -7.29 -33.70 -18.81
C GLU A 2 -7.36 -32.18 -18.97
N ILE A 3 -6.76 -31.44 -18.03
CA ILE A 3 -6.69 -29.98 -18.10
C ILE A 3 -5.39 -29.64 -18.80
N THR A 4 -5.47 -29.29 -20.08
CA THR A 4 -4.35 -28.72 -20.84
C THR A 4 -4.38 -27.21 -20.70
N ILE A 5 -3.52 -26.66 -19.84
CA ILE A 5 -3.32 -25.22 -19.65
C ILE A 5 -2.05 -24.79 -20.39
N ASP A 6 -2.14 -23.67 -21.11
CA ASP A 6 -0.96 -23.04 -21.72
C ASP A 6 -0.01 -22.48 -20.65
N LYS A 7 1.29 -22.46 -20.96
CA LYS A 7 2.31 -21.96 -20.03
C LYS A 7 2.10 -20.48 -19.67
N ASN A 8 1.65 -19.65 -20.62
CA ASN A 8 1.41 -18.22 -20.35
C ASN A 8 0.15 -18.01 -19.52
N GLU A 9 -0.85 -18.86 -19.71
CA GLU A 9 -2.07 -18.87 -18.90
C GLU A 9 -1.75 -19.25 -17.45
N LEU A 10 -0.98 -20.31 -17.24
CA LEU A 10 -0.51 -20.70 -15.91
C LEU A 10 0.27 -19.57 -15.23
N TYR A 11 1.21 -18.94 -15.95
CA TYR A 11 1.98 -17.82 -15.41
C TYR A 11 1.09 -16.64 -15.01
N SER A 12 0.10 -16.32 -15.84
CA SER A 12 -0.83 -15.21 -15.59
C SER A 12 -1.71 -15.47 -14.37
N LEU A 13 -2.19 -16.71 -14.21
CA LEU A 13 -2.95 -17.13 -13.02
C LEU A 13 -2.12 -16.99 -11.74
N ILE A 14 -0.88 -17.50 -11.76
CA ILE A 14 0.04 -17.39 -10.61
C ILE A 14 0.33 -15.92 -10.31
N LYS A 15 0.66 -15.11 -11.33
CA LYS A 15 0.95 -13.69 -11.17
C LYS A 15 -0.23 -12.93 -10.57
N LYS A 16 -1.45 -13.26 -10.99
CA LYS A 16 -2.67 -12.65 -10.46
C LYS A 16 -2.88 -13.01 -8.99
N ALA A 17 -2.82 -14.29 -8.65
CA ALA A 17 -2.96 -14.76 -7.27
C ALA A 17 -1.93 -14.12 -6.32
N VAL A 18 -0.65 -14.08 -6.73
CA VAL A 18 0.40 -13.44 -5.92
C VAL A 18 0.16 -11.94 -5.78
N ARG A 19 -0.28 -11.26 -6.84
CA ARG A 19 -0.56 -9.82 -6.80
C ARG A 19 -1.71 -9.49 -5.85
N GLU A 20 -2.77 -10.28 -5.85
CA GLU A 20 -3.93 -10.08 -4.97
C GLU A 20 -3.53 -10.18 -3.50
N VAL A 21 -2.82 -11.26 -3.11
CA VAL A 21 -2.31 -11.42 -1.74
C VAL A 21 -1.36 -10.28 -1.35
N LEU A 22 -0.43 -9.90 -2.23
CA LEU A 22 0.44 -8.77 -1.93
C LEU A 22 -0.34 -7.47 -1.76
N HIS A 23 -1.36 -7.22 -2.57
CA HIS A 23 -2.15 -5.99 -2.49
C HIS A 23 -2.89 -5.88 -1.16
N GLU A 24 -3.53 -6.96 -0.73
CA GLU A 24 -4.23 -7.05 0.56
C GLU A 24 -3.28 -6.79 1.75
N GLU A 25 -2.12 -7.46 1.76
CA GLU A 25 -1.16 -7.37 2.86
C GLU A 25 -0.32 -6.07 2.84
N THR A 26 -0.12 -5.48 1.66
CA THR A 26 0.75 -4.29 1.51
C THR A 26 0.23 -3.12 2.33
N LEU A 27 -1.08 -2.91 2.39
CA LEU A 27 -1.64 -1.78 3.11
C LEU A 27 -1.49 -1.94 4.62
N GLU A 28 -1.70 -3.15 5.15
CA GLU A 28 -1.48 -3.45 6.56
C GLU A 28 0.01 -3.28 6.93
N LEU A 29 0.92 -3.81 6.10
CA LEU A 29 2.36 -3.64 6.29
C LEU A 29 2.77 -2.17 6.23
N PHE A 30 2.21 -1.40 5.29
CA PHE A 30 2.45 0.03 5.16
C PHE A 30 2.03 0.77 6.43
N LEU A 31 0.81 0.53 6.93
CA LEU A 31 0.32 1.15 8.17
C LEU A 31 1.17 0.77 9.38
N LYS A 32 1.56 -0.51 9.51
CA LYS A 32 2.46 -0.99 10.58
C LYS A 32 3.87 -0.39 10.50
N SER A 33 4.30 0.04 9.32
CA SER A 33 5.62 0.66 9.12
C SER A 33 5.68 2.12 9.54
N ILE A 34 4.53 2.79 9.73
CA ILE A 34 4.49 4.20 10.13
C ILE A 34 4.95 4.30 11.59
N PRO A 35 6.05 5.03 11.87
CA PRO A 35 6.54 5.19 13.23
C PRO A 35 5.52 6.00 14.05
N MET A 36 5.26 5.53 15.27
CA MET A 36 4.51 6.31 16.24
C MET A 36 5.36 7.51 16.65
N VAL A 37 4.85 8.72 16.42
CA VAL A 37 5.50 9.96 16.81
C VAL A 37 4.69 10.63 17.91
N SER A 38 5.39 11.16 18.91
CA SER A 38 4.79 11.99 19.95
C SER A 38 4.30 13.32 19.38
N LYS A 39 3.47 14.03 20.16
CA LYS A 39 3.00 15.38 19.78
C LYS A 39 4.17 16.36 19.66
N GLU A 40 5.17 16.25 20.54
CA GLU A 40 6.34 17.12 20.57
C GLU A 40 7.21 16.90 19.32
N GLU A 41 7.52 15.65 18.99
CA GLU A 41 8.26 15.30 17.77
C GLU A 41 7.52 15.77 16.51
N MET A 42 6.20 15.63 16.47
CA MET A 42 5.39 16.09 15.34
C MET A 42 5.43 17.63 15.18
N GLU A 43 5.49 18.39 16.27
CA GLU A 43 5.67 19.85 16.20
C GLU A 43 7.06 20.22 15.67
N ASP A 44 8.11 19.49 16.05
CA ASP A 44 9.46 19.74 15.55
C ASP A 44 9.60 19.37 14.06
N ILE A 45 8.96 18.28 13.61
CA ILE A 45 8.85 17.94 12.18
C ILE A 45 8.19 19.08 11.40
N LYS A 46 7.07 19.63 11.90
CA LYS A 46 6.38 20.76 11.24
C LYS A 46 7.23 22.02 11.20
N LYS A 47 8.03 22.31 12.22
CA LYS A 47 8.96 23.45 12.22
C LYS A 47 10.06 23.28 11.18
N LEU A 48 10.62 22.07 11.07
CA LEU A 48 11.74 21.78 10.18
C LEU A 48 11.32 21.73 8.70
N TYR A 49 10.19 21.10 8.40
CA TYR A 49 9.76 20.82 7.02
C TYR A 49 8.58 21.67 6.56
N GLY A 50 8.00 22.48 7.45
CA GLY A 50 6.79 23.23 7.18
C GLY A 50 5.53 22.36 7.16
N LYS A 51 4.44 22.91 6.59
CA LYS A 51 3.21 22.16 6.31
C LYS A 51 3.22 21.66 4.87
N PRO A 52 2.68 20.46 4.58
CA PRO A 52 2.47 20.04 3.21
C PRO A 52 1.59 21.06 2.47
N SER A 53 1.91 21.33 1.20
CA SER A 53 1.09 22.22 0.35
C SER A 53 -0.35 21.71 0.28
N SER A 54 -1.32 22.62 0.45
CA SER A 54 -2.75 22.37 0.37
C SER A 54 -3.23 22.04 -1.05
N ASP A 55 -2.43 22.35 -2.06
CA ASP A 55 -2.80 22.19 -3.48
C ASP A 55 -2.34 20.84 -4.04
N LYS A 56 -1.95 19.90 -3.18
CA LYS A 56 -1.54 18.57 -3.62
C LYS A 56 -2.76 17.72 -3.91
N GLU A 57 -2.88 17.27 -5.15
CA GLU A 57 -3.84 16.23 -5.51
C GLU A 57 -3.55 14.96 -4.71
N VAL A 58 -4.63 14.28 -4.31
CA VAL A 58 -4.52 13.00 -3.61
C VAL A 58 -3.86 11.99 -4.54
N ALA A 59 -2.64 11.58 -4.22
CA ALA A 59 -1.87 10.65 -5.05
C ALA A 59 -2.40 9.21 -4.95
N TYR A 60 -2.97 8.82 -3.81
CA TYR A 60 -3.53 7.49 -3.58
C TYR A 60 -4.58 7.57 -2.45
N SER A 61 -5.71 6.89 -2.64
CA SER A 61 -6.76 6.72 -1.63
C SER A 61 -7.38 5.35 -1.80
N GLU A 62 -7.57 4.66 -0.68
CA GLU A 62 -8.15 3.33 -0.64
C GLU A 62 -9.02 3.20 0.61
N THR A 63 -10.17 2.54 0.49
CA THR A 63 -11.07 2.26 1.61
C THR A 63 -10.80 0.86 2.11
N VAL A 64 -10.49 0.72 3.39
CA VAL A 64 -10.26 -0.58 4.05
C VAL A 64 -11.46 -0.90 4.93
N GLU A 65 -12.04 -2.08 4.75
CA GLU A 65 -12.98 -2.64 5.71
C GLU A 65 -12.17 -3.21 6.88
N ILE A 66 -12.39 -2.67 8.09
CA ILE A 66 -11.75 -3.10 9.34
C ILE A 66 -12.73 -3.97 10.12
#